data_AF-H2Z8W1-F1
#
_entry.id   AF-H2Z8W1-F1
#
_cell.length_a   1.000
_cell.length_b   1.000
_cell.length_c   1.000
_cell.angle_alpha   90.00
_cell.angle_beta   90.00
_cell.angle_gamma   90.00
#
_symmetry.space_group_name_H-M   'P 1'
#
loop_
_entity.id
_entity.type
_entity.pdbx_description
1 polymer ?
#
loop_
_entity_poly.entity_id
_entity_poly.type
_entity_poly.pdbx_seq_one_letter_code
_entity_poly.pdbx_strand_id
1 'polypeptide(L)'
;MFKLWTSSDIKCKILSLFKSKRLGQDLILHKGGDRSTTRLWALGRQAAAFANEYMNEWNNLKLDVLICPPYPLVACPKGSITHATSLASYTGLYNLLNFPAGVVPVTKVTQKDIDALNHFTGHYGDAWDKHNKEVTKGSIGMPVGVQCVAPTWKDELCLKLMRELE
;
A
#
# COMPACT_ATOMS: atom_id res chain seq x y z
N MET A 1 12.16 -25.08 21.06
CA MET A 1 11.27 -25.36 19.91
C MET A 1 12.02 -24.98 18.64
N PHE A 2 12.52 -25.96 17.90
CA PHE A 2 13.34 -25.73 16.70
C PHE A 2 12.47 -25.14 15.57
N LYS A 3 12.83 -23.97 15.05
CA LYS A 3 12.23 -23.44 13.81
C LYS A 3 12.72 -24.32 12.67
N LEU A 4 11.89 -25.26 12.23
CA LEU A 4 12.15 -26.01 10.99
C LEU A 4 11.82 -25.08 9.81
N TRP A 5 12.84 -24.37 9.34
CA TRP A 5 12.75 -23.64 8.07
C TRP A 5 12.62 -24.67 6.94
N THR A 6 11.59 -24.53 6.11
CA THR A 6 11.46 -25.40 4.93
C THR A 6 12.52 -25.02 3.88
N SER A 7 12.84 -25.94 2.96
CA SER A 7 13.74 -25.66 1.83
C SER A 7 13.31 -24.42 1.02
N SER A 8 11.99 -24.19 0.94
CA SER A 8 11.37 -23.02 0.32
C SER A 8 11.67 -21.72 1.07
N ASP A 9 11.66 -21.75 2.41
CA ASP A 9 11.95 -20.57 3.24
C ASP A 9 13.42 -20.15 3.15
N ILE A 10 14.32 -21.14 3.08
CA ILE A 10 15.76 -20.90 2.91
C ILE A 10 16.01 -20.30 1.52
N LYS A 11 15.38 -20.83 0.47
CA LYS A 11 15.46 -20.26 -0.90
C LYS A 11 14.92 -18.84 -0.97
N CYS A 12 13.77 -18.56 -0.35
CA CYS A 12 13.20 -17.20 -0.30
C CYS A 12 14.12 -16.24 0.45
N LYS A 13 14.72 -16.68 1.56
CA LYS A 13 15.67 -15.87 2.33
C LYS A 13 16.96 -15.59 1.57
N ILE A 14 17.50 -16.58 0.84
CA ILE A 14 18.66 -16.38 -0.04
C ILE A 14 18.31 -15.42 -1.19
N LEU A 15 17.17 -15.60 -1.86
CA LEU A 15 16.70 -14.71 -2.93
C LEU A 15 16.44 -13.28 -2.43
N SER A 16 16.05 -13.11 -1.16
CA SER A 16 15.86 -11.80 -0.53
C SER A 16 17.14 -11.02 -0.31
N LEU A 17 18.31 -11.69 -0.27
CA LEU A 17 19.62 -11.07 -0.09
C LEU A 17 20.17 -10.45 -1.39
N PHE A 18 19.71 -10.90 -2.56
CA PHE A 18 20.20 -10.45 -3.87
C PHE A 18 19.27 -9.47 -4.60
N LYS A 19 18.12 -9.12 -3.99
CA LYS A 19 17.14 -8.18 -4.54
C LYS A 19 16.98 -6.98 -3.59
N SER A 20 16.26 -5.93 -4.03
CA SER A 20 15.88 -4.83 -3.12
C SER A 20 15.21 -5.40 -1.87
N LYS A 21 15.42 -4.75 -0.70
CA LYS A 21 14.89 -5.22 0.60
C LYS A 21 13.38 -5.50 0.55
N ARG A 22 12.64 -4.68 -0.21
CA ARG A 22 11.21 -4.81 -0.44
C ARG A 22 10.84 -6.04 -1.27
N LEU A 23 11.55 -6.30 -2.37
CA LEU A 23 11.36 -7.51 -3.20
C LEU A 23 11.56 -8.79 -2.39
N GLY A 24 12.55 -8.79 -1.51
CA GLY A 24 12.83 -9.89 -0.62
C GLY A 24 11.70 -10.17 0.38
N GLN A 25 11.13 -9.11 0.96
CA GLN A 25 10.00 -9.22 1.89
C GLN A 25 8.73 -9.74 1.20
N ASP A 26 8.45 -9.29 -0.02
CA ASP A 26 7.31 -9.77 -0.81
C ASP A 26 7.40 -11.27 -1.12
N LEU A 27 8.59 -11.77 -1.44
CA LEU A 27 8.82 -13.21 -1.62
C LEU A 27 8.54 -14.01 -0.35
N ILE A 28 8.94 -13.50 0.82
CA ILE A 28 8.67 -14.15 2.10
C ILE A 28 7.16 -14.18 2.37
N LEU A 29 6.44 -13.10 2.07
CA LEU A 29 5.00 -13.03 2.30
C LEU A 29 4.23 -14.05 1.45
N HIS A 30 4.55 -14.19 0.17
CA HIS A 30 3.78 -15.03 -0.75
C HIS A 30 4.26 -16.48 -0.85
N LYS A 31 5.58 -16.70 -0.77
CA LYS A 31 6.20 -17.98 -1.13
C LYS A 31 6.91 -18.69 0.02
N GLY A 32 6.89 -18.13 1.23
CA GLY A 32 7.51 -18.75 2.41
C GLY A 32 6.92 -18.23 3.72
N GLY A 33 7.76 -18.24 4.75
CA GLY A 33 7.47 -17.71 6.07
C GLY A 33 6.93 -18.76 7.05
N ASP A 34 7.19 -18.51 8.33
CA ASP A 34 6.65 -19.30 9.45
C ASP A 34 5.13 -19.14 9.51
N ARG A 35 4.40 -20.24 9.25
CA ARG A 35 2.92 -20.30 9.27
C ARG A 35 2.37 -20.89 10.58
N SER A 36 3.18 -20.98 11.63
CA SER A 36 2.74 -21.50 12.92
C SER A 36 1.69 -20.60 13.58
N THR A 37 0.83 -21.21 14.40
CA THR A 37 -0.13 -20.49 15.25
C THR A 37 0.56 -19.50 16.19
N THR A 38 1.74 -19.86 16.71
CA THR A 38 2.58 -18.98 17.53
C THR A 38 2.95 -17.70 16.77
N ARG A 39 3.37 -17.81 15.51
CA ARG A 39 3.67 -16.65 14.67
C ARG A 39 2.43 -15.83 14.37
N LEU A 40 1.31 -16.48 14.05
CA LEU A 40 0.03 -15.80 13.81
C LEU A 40 -0.39 -14.95 15.02
N TRP A 41 -0.38 -15.53 16.23
CA TRP A 41 -0.73 -14.80 17.46
C TRP A 41 0.24 -13.66 17.77
N ALA A 42 1.54 -13.85 17.51
CA ALA A 42 2.52 -12.78 17.66
C ALA A 42 2.26 -11.61 16.69
N LEU A 43 1.94 -11.91 15.42
CA LEU A 43 1.58 -10.89 14.43
C LEU A 43 0.29 -10.17 14.80
N GLY A 44 -0.73 -10.88 15.29
CA GLY A 44 -1.97 -10.26 15.76
C GLY A 44 -1.73 -9.26 16.90
N ARG A 45 -0.86 -9.59 17.86
CA ARG A 45 -0.46 -8.64 18.91
C ARG A 45 0.28 -7.43 18.36
N GLN A 46 1.17 -7.61 17.38
CA GLN A 46 1.89 -6.51 16.74
C GLN A 46 0.94 -5.59 15.96
N ALA A 47 -0.01 -6.17 15.22
CA ALA A 47 -1.04 -5.41 14.52
C ALA A 47 -1.90 -4.57 15.47
N ALA A 48 -2.35 -5.16 16.58
CA ALA A 48 -3.12 -4.44 17.59
C ALA A 48 -2.31 -3.31 18.25
N ALA A 49 -1.03 -3.56 18.58
CA ALA A 49 -0.15 -2.53 19.13
C ALA A 49 0.05 -1.36 18.15
N PHE A 50 0.30 -1.67 16.88
CA PHE A 50 0.43 -0.67 15.82
C PHE A 50 -0.85 0.14 15.63
N ALA A 51 -2.02 -0.49 15.63
CA ALA A 51 -3.30 0.21 15.51
C ALA A 51 -3.53 1.19 16.68
N ASN A 52 -3.16 0.79 17.90
CA ASN A 52 -3.23 1.67 19.07
C ASN A 52 -2.25 2.85 18.96
N GLU A 53 -1.01 2.61 18.53
CA GLU A 53 -0.01 3.66 18.31
C GLU A 53 -0.49 4.66 17.26
N TYR A 54 -1.04 4.17 16.14
CA TYR A 54 -1.59 5.00 15.08
C TYR A 54 -2.76 5.86 15.57
N MET A 55 -3.70 5.28 16.33
CA MET A 55 -4.82 6.03 16.93
C MET A 55 -4.37 7.06 17.95
N ASN A 56 -3.33 6.77 18.74
CA ASN A 56 -2.77 7.74 19.66
C ASN A 56 -2.22 8.95 18.90
N GLU A 57 -1.48 8.72 17.81
CA GLU A 57 -0.93 9.81 17.00
C GLU A 57 -2.04 10.59 16.28
N TRP A 58 -3.05 9.90 15.77
CA TRP A 58 -4.25 10.54 15.20
C TRP A 58 -4.91 11.50 16.20
N ASN A 59 -5.07 11.08 17.45
CA ASN A 59 -5.64 11.89 18.53
C ASN A 59 -4.70 13.05 18.94
N ASN A 60 -3.38 12.81 18.99
CA ASN A 60 -2.38 13.84 19.30
C ASN A 60 -2.41 14.99 18.28
N LEU A 61 -2.52 14.62 17.01
CA LEU A 61 -2.66 15.56 15.89
C LEU A 61 -4.07 16.17 15.79
N LYS A 62 -5.02 15.68 16.60
CA LYS A 62 -6.43 16.12 16.63
C LYS A 62 -7.07 16.07 15.25
N LEU A 63 -6.83 14.97 14.53
CA LEU A 63 -7.41 14.77 13.20
C LEU A 63 -8.87 14.32 13.33
N ASP A 64 -9.75 14.91 12.52
CA ASP A 64 -11.11 14.39 12.34
C ASP A 64 -11.15 13.35 11.22
N VAL A 65 -10.44 13.63 10.13
CA VAL A 65 -10.37 12.85 8.89
C VAL A 65 -8.99 13.01 8.25
N LEU A 66 -8.66 12.14 7.30
CA LEU A 66 -7.41 12.18 6.52
C LEU A 66 -7.72 12.08 5.02
N ILE A 67 -7.07 12.95 4.24
CA ILE A 67 -7.00 12.84 2.77
C ILE A 67 -5.61 12.33 2.41
N CYS A 68 -5.55 11.27 1.61
CA CYS A 68 -4.29 10.73 1.13
C CYS A 68 -4.43 10.15 -0.28
N PRO A 69 -3.33 9.83 -0.98
CA PRO A 69 -3.42 9.11 -2.25
C PRO A 69 -4.08 7.72 -2.06
N PRO A 70 -4.93 7.26 -2.99
CA PRO A 70 -5.56 5.94 -2.93
C PRO A 70 -4.63 4.84 -3.44
N TYR A 71 -3.82 5.15 -4.44
CA TYR A 71 -3.00 4.17 -5.14
C TYR A 71 -1.82 4.91 -5.80
N PRO A 72 -0.66 4.27 -5.96
CA PRO A 72 0.50 4.94 -6.56
C PRO A 72 0.39 5.14 -8.07
N LEU A 73 -0.61 4.53 -8.72
CA LEU A 73 -0.80 4.53 -10.17
C LEU A 73 -2.29 4.71 -10.49
N VAL A 74 -2.59 5.11 -11.72
CA VAL A 74 -3.93 4.98 -12.29
C VAL A 74 -4.13 3.60 -12.93
N ALA A 75 -5.28 3.36 -13.56
CA ALA A 75 -5.60 2.09 -14.19
C ALA A 75 -4.48 1.65 -15.16
N CYS A 76 -3.86 0.51 -14.87
CA CYS A 76 -2.77 -0.02 -15.68
C CYS A 76 -3.30 -0.90 -16.82
N PRO A 77 -2.56 -1.05 -17.93
CA PRO A 77 -2.88 -2.00 -18.99
C PRO A 77 -3.06 -3.42 -18.44
N LYS A 78 -3.97 -4.20 -19.04
CA LYS A 78 -4.22 -5.59 -18.64
C LYS A 78 -2.92 -6.41 -18.65
N GLY A 79 -2.68 -7.17 -17.58
CA GLY A 79 -1.49 -8.03 -17.44
C GLY A 79 -0.20 -7.31 -17.07
N SER A 80 -0.22 -5.99 -16.89
CA SER A 80 0.97 -5.21 -16.54
C SER A 80 1.30 -5.19 -15.04
N ILE A 81 0.37 -5.56 -14.16
CA ILE A 81 0.62 -5.57 -12.71
C ILE A 81 1.44 -6.81 -12.35
N THR A 82 2.66 -6.59 -11.81
CA THR A 82 3.60 -7.66 -11.45
C THR A 82 3.84 -7.79 -9.94
N HIS A 83 3.34 -6.85 -9.13
CA HIS A 83 3.67 -6.73 -7.70
C HIS A 83 2.55 -6.07 -6.89
N ALA A 84 1.38 -6.72 -6.87
CA ALA A 84 0.15 -6.16 -6.31
C ALA A 84 0.27 -5.74 -4.83
N THR A 85 0.93 -6.54 -3.97
CA THR A 85 1.10 -6.21 -2.55
C THR A 85 1.81 -4.88 -2.33
N SER A 86 2.82 -4.60 -3.14
CA SER A 86 3.57 -3.35 -3.08
C SER A 86 2.69 -2.15 -3.43
N LEU A 87 1.85 -2.29 -4.45
CA LEU A 87 0.95 -1.23 -4.89
C LEU A 87 -0.21 -1.00 -3.90
N ALA A 88 -0.68 -2.07 -3.26
CA ALA A 88 -1.72 -2.04 -2.23
C ALA A 88 -1.26 -1.44 -0.89
N SER A 89 -0.06 -0.88 -0.80
CA SER A 89 0.44 -0.26 0.44
C SER A 89 -0.42 0.92 0.92
N TYR A 90 -1.00 1.70 0.01
CA TYR A 90 -1.84 2.86 0.31
C TYR A 90 -3.23 2.48 0.85
N THR A 91 -3.79 1.35 0.41
CA THR A 91 -5.11 0.87 0.83
C THR A 91 -5.03 -0.16 1.95
N GLY A 92 -4.01 -1.02 1.91
CA GLY A 92 -3.80 -2.09 2.87
C GLY A 92 -3.58 -1.60 4.30
N LEU A 93 -3.05 -0.38 4.46
CA LEU A 93 -2.91 0.25 5.78
C LEU A 93 -4.28 0.37 6.48
N TYR A 94 -5.30 0.87 5.79
CA TYR A 94 -6.61 1.10 6.40
C TYR A 94 -7.42 -0.18 6.58
N ASN A 95 -7.13 -1.23 5.79
CA ASN A 95 -7.61 -2.58 6.07
C ASN A 95 -7.03 -3.14 7.40
N LEU A 96 -5.73 -2.91 7.65
CA LEU A 96 -5.09 -3.33 8.90
C LEU A 96 -5.66 -2.58 10.11
N LEU A 97 -5.87 -1.27 9.96
CA LEU A 97 -6.40 -0.40 11.01
C LEU A 97 -7.92 -0.55 11.21
N ASN A 98 -8.63 -1.19 10.27
CA ASN A 98 -10.08 -1.25 10.23
C ASN A 98 -10.71 0.15 10.25
N PHE A 99 -10.19 1.05 9.42
CA PHE A 99 -10.71 2.41 9.25
C PHE A 99 -11.61 2.46 8.01
N PRO A 100 -12.77 3.12 8.05
CA PRO A 100 -13.53 3.43 6.85
C PRO A 100 -12.67 4.29 5.91
N ALA A 101 -12.56 3.84 4.67
CA ALA A 101 -11.83 4.55 3.62
C ALA A 101 -12.62 4.48 2.31
N GLY A 102 -12.81 5.62 1.66
CA GLY A 102 -13.47 5.75 0.36
C GLY A 102 -12.65 6.56 -0.62
N VAL A 103 -12.93 6.44 -1.92
CA VAL A 103 -12.17 7.14 -2.96
C VAL A 103 -13.12 7.94 -3.85
N VAL A 104 -12.78 9.21 -4.08
CA VAL A 104 -13.51 10.11 -4.99
C VAL A 104 -12.59 10.57 -6.11
N PRO A 105 -13.05 10.57 -7.39
CA PRO A 105 -12.27 11.09 -8.51
C PRO A 105 -12.22 12.62 -8.45
N VAL A 106 -11.04 13.23 -8.53
CA VAL A 106 -10.87 14.70 -8.39
C VAL A 106 -10.25 15.36 -9.61
N THR A 107 -9.56 14.59 -10.45
CA THR A 107 -8.93 15.13 -11.66
C THR A 107 -8.68 14.03 -12.69
N LYS A 108 -8.09 14.39 -13.83
CA LYS A 108 -7.63 13.47 -14.86
C LYS A 108 -6.14 13.69 -15.12
N VAL A 109 -5.45 12.64 -15.53
CA VAL A 109 -4.03 12.71 -15.90
C VAL A 109 -3.85 13.66 -17.08
N THR A 110 -2.91 14.60 -16.94
CA THR A 110 -2.55 15.56 -17.98
C THR A 110 -1.21 15.20 -18.63
N GLN A 111 -0.88 15.82 -19.77
CA GLN A 111 0.44 15.68 -20.38
C GLN A 111 1.56 16.12 -19.42
N LYS A 112 1.32 17.18 -18.64
CA LYS A 112 2.28 17.67 -17.64
C LYS A 112 2.60 16.61 -16.57
N ASP A 113 1.61 15.83 -16.15
CA ASP A 113 1.81 14.75 -15.19
C ASP A 113 2.68 13.64 -15.78
N ILE A 114 2.47 13.31 -17.06
CA ILE A 114 3.32 12.34 -17.78
C ILE A 114 4.75 12.87 -17.95
N ASP A 115 4.90 14.15 -18.30
CA ASP A 115 6.23 14.77 -18.46
C ASP A 115 6.99 14.80 -17.12
N ALA A 116 6.27 15.04 -16.01
CA ALA A 116 6.83 15.00 -14.66
C ALA A 116 7.37 13.61 -14.28
N LEU A 117 6.82 12.52 -14.83
CA LEU A 117 7.35 11.18 -14.61
C LEU A 117 8.79 11.03 -15.09
N ASN A 118 9.27 11.86 -16.04
CA ASN A 118 10.66 11.79 -16.48
C ASN A 118 11.66 11.99 -15.34
N HIS A 119 11.29 12.80 -14.34
CA HIS A 119 12.08 13.06 -13.14
C HIS A 119 11.77 12.11 -11.97
N PHE A 120 10.75 11.25 -12.10
CA PHE A 120 10.42 10.25 -11.09
C PHE A 120 11.47 9.13 -11.06
N THR A 121 12.00 8.87 -9.86
CA THR A 121 12.95 7.78 -9.57
C THR A 121 12.37 6.69 -8.67
N GLY A 122 11.28 6.98 -7.96
CA GLY A 122 10.71 6.09 -6.95
C GLY A 122 11.48 6.09 -5.62
N HIS A 123 10.86 5.57 -4.57
CA HIS A 123 11.45 5.56 -3.23
C HIS A 123 12.61 4.55 -3.11
N TYR A 124 12.53 3.44 -3.84
CA TYR A 124 13.53 2.36 -3.80
C TYR A 124 14.43 2.36 -5.04
N GLY A 125 14.00 2.98 -6.14
CA GLY A 125 14.75 3.01 -7.41
C GLY A 125 14.92 1.64 -8.07
N ASP A 126 14.10 0.67 -7.64
CA ASP A 126 14.22 -0.72 -8.07
C ASP A 126 13.42 -1.01 -9.35
N ALA A 127 13.40 -2.28 -9.76
CA ALA A 127 12.72 -2.70 -10.97
C ALA A 127 11.21 -2.43 -10.93
N TRP A 128 10.59 -2.40 -9.75
CA TRP A 128 9.16 -2.10 -9.61
C TRP A 128 8.89 -0.62 -9.82
N ASP A 129 9.70 0.26 -9.24
CA ASP A 129 9.56 1.71 -9.46
C ASP A 129 9.72 2.08 -10.94
N LYS A 130 10.72 1.49 -11.62
CA LYS A 130 10.93 1.66 -13.07
C LYS A 130 9.74 1.13 -13.89
N HIS A 131 9.25 -0.06 -13.57
CA HIS A 131 8.10 -0.66 -14.23
C HIS A 131 6.84 0.20 -14.08
N ASN A 132 6.57 0.68 -12.87
CA ASN A 132 5.44 1.54 -12.54
C ASN A 132 5.46 2.86 -13.32
N LYS A 133 6.64 3.46 -13.47
CA LYS A 133 6.83 4.65 -14.32
C LYS A 133 6.45 4.37 -15.77
N GLU A 134 6.91 3.25 -16.34
CA GLU A 134 6.64 2.92 -17.74
C GLU A 134 5.15 2.63 -18.01
N VAL A 135 4.48 1.85 -17.15
CA VAL A 135 3.06 1.52 -17.35
C VAL A 135 2.13 2.74 -17.20
N THR A 136 2.58 3.81 -16.54
CA THR A 136 1.79 5.02 -16.32
C THR A 136 1.81 5.98 -17.52
N LYS A 137 2.80 5.89 -18.43
CA LYS A 137 2.94 6.84 -19.55
C LYS A 137 1.72 6.90 -20.48
N GLY A 138 0.98 5.80 -20.62
CA GLY A 138 -0.19 5.70 -21.49
C GLY A 138 -1.52 6.12 -20.86
N SER A 139 -1.51 6.91 -19.79
CA SER A 139 -2.68 7.13 -18.94
C SER A 139 -3.35 8.50 -19.05
N ILE A 140 -2.96 9.32 -20.02
CA ILE A 140 -3.55 10.66 -20.25
C ILE A 140 -5.08 10.56 -20.33
N GLY A 141 -5.78 11.43 -19.59
CA GLY A 141 -7.24 11.48 -19.53
C GLY A 141 -7.88 10.47 -18.57
N MET A 142 -7.12 9.54 -17.98
CA MET A 142 -7.63 8.61 -16.97
C MET A 142 -7.95 9.35 -15.65
N PRO A 143 -8.97 8.90 -14.90
CA PRO A 143 -9.33 9.52 -13.63
C PRO A 143 -8.25 9.29 -12.57
N VAL A 144 -7.97 10.34 -11.80
CA VAL A 144 -7.13 10.33 -10.60
C VAL A 144 -8.02 10.66 -9.41
N GLY A 145 -8.01 9.80 -8.41
CA GLY A 145 -8.80 9.99 -7.19
C GLY A 145 -7.96 10.32 -5.96
N VAL A 146 -8.65 10.74 -4.91
CA VAL A 146 -8.11 10.88 -3.55
C VAL A 146 -8.85 9.95 -2.60
N GLN A 147 -8.14 9.40 -1.63
CA GLN A 147 -8.70 8.55 -0.58
C GLN A 147 -9.06 9.40 0.63
N CYS A 148 -10.29 9.27 1.08
CA CYS A 148 -10.85 9.87 2.28
C CYS A 148 -10.90 8.80 3.36
N VAL A 149 -10.37 9.09 4.55
CA VAL A 149 -10.29 8.14 5.65
C VAL A 149 -10.82 8.78 6.92
N ALA A 150 -11.60 8.02 7.69
CA ALA A 150 -12.01 8.38 9.04
C ALA A 150 -11.67 7.25 10.03
N PRO A 151 -11.68 7.51 11.35
CA PRO A 151 -11.46 6.47 12.35
C PRO A 151 -12.56 5.39 12.32
N THR A 152 -12.28 4.23 12.91
CA THR A 152 -13.24 3.12 13.02
C THR A 152 -14.60 3.59 13.56
N TRP A 153 -15.69 3.11 12.94
CA TRP A 153 -17.09 3.46 13.26
C TRP A 153 -17.49 4.92 12.98
N LYS A 154 -16.75 5.61 12.10
CA LYS A 154 -17.06 6.97 11.65
C LYS A 154 -17.34 7.03 10.15
N ASP A 155 -18.03 6.01 9.64
CA ASP A 155 -18.37 5.86 8.22
C ASP A 155 -19.13 7.08 7.68
N GLU A 156 -20.05 7.66 8.45
CA GLU A 156 -20.81 8.86 8.06
C GLU A 156 -19.90 10.09 7.92
N LEU A 157 -18.84 10.17 8.73
CA LEU A 157 -17.84 11.24 8.62
C LEU A 157 -16.97 11.05 7.37
N CYS A 158 -16.59 9.80 7.07
CA CYS A 158 -15.90 9.46 5.83
C CYS A 158 -16.74 9.83 4.59
N LEU A 159 -18.03 9.45 4.58
CA LEU A 159 -18.96 9.78 3.50
C LEU A 159 -19.20 11.28 3.38
N LYS A 160 -19.29 12.00 4.51
CA LYS A 160 -19.38 13.45 4.50
C LYS A 160 -18.15 14.06 3.83
N LEU A 161 -16.94 13.65 4.23
CA LEU A 161 -15.70 14.13 3.60
C LEU A 161 -15.69 13.87 2.10
N MET A 162 -16.06 12.66 1.67
CA MET A 162 -16.16 12.32 0.25
C MET A 162 -17.08 13.28 -0.50
N ARG A 163 -18.28 13.56 0.04
CA ARG A 163 -19.23 14.49 -0.55
C ARG A 163 -18.72 15.93 -0.64
N GLU A 164 -17.90 16.38 0.31
CA GLU A 164 -17.29 17.72 0.24
C GLU A 164 -16.19 17.83 -0.84
N LEU A 165 -15.69 16.70 -1.34
CA LEU A 165 -14.64 16.64 -2.36
C LEU A 165 -15.15 16.28 -3.78
N GLU A 166 -16.36 15.74 -3.89
CA GLU A 166 -17.05 15.48 -5.18
C GLU A 166 -17.48 16.76 -5.89
#